data_AF-A0A931LP12-F1
#
_entry.id   AF-A0A931LP12-F1
#
_cell.length_a   1.000
_cell.length_b   1.000
_cell.length_c   1.000
_cell.angle_alpha   90.00
_cell.angle_beta   90.00
_cell.angle_gamma   90.00
#
_symmetry.space_group_name_H-M   'P 1'
#
loop_
_entity.id
_entity.type
_entity.pdbx_description
1 polymer ?
#
loop_
_entity_poly.entity_id
_entity_poly.type
_entity_poly.pdbx_seq_one_letter_code
_entity_poly.pdbx_strand_id
1 'polypeptide(L)'
;MRVFKTAYTIPFPPDVIIRIAHVIERGQVVEFAVQLDVKNKPVKRYDTAHGFAHIDRYNLKGKQKKERLHLDYNTALTLAERDIKQNWPVYRERFLRGEWP
;
A
#
# COMPACT_ATOMS: atom_id res chain seq x y z
N MET A 1 -12.94 -11.25 22.98
CA MET A 1 -13.16 -10.16 22.00
C MET A 1 -12.64 -10.63 20.64
N ARG A 2 -13.37 -10.44 19.54
CA ARG A 2 -12.98 -11.02 18.23
C ARG A 2 -12.13 -10.02 17.45
N VAL A 3 -10.89 -10.39 17.19
CA VAL A 3 -9.93 -9.66 16.35
C VAL A 3 -9.71 -10.49 15.11
N PHE A 4 -9.78 -9.88 13.93
CA PHE A 4 -9.47 -10.53 12.67
C PHE A 4 -8.18 -9.95 12.12
N LYS A 5 -7.19 -10.81 11.91
CA LYS A 5 -5.93 -10.44 11.25
C LYS A 5 -5.90 -11.11 9.89
N THR A 6 -5.66 -10.31 8.87
CA THR A 6 -5.53 -10.78 7.49
C THR A 6 -4.17 -10.34 7.00
N ALA A 7 -3.40 -11.25 6.42
CA ALA A 7 -2.16 -10.95 5.73
C ALA A 7 -1.97 -11.91 4.55
N TYR A 8 -1.79 -11.36 3.35
CA TYR A 8 -1.55 -12.15 2.15
C TYR A 8 -0.78 -11.33 1.10
N THR A 9 -0.25 -12.03 0.09
CA THR A 9 0.47 -11.43 -1.02
C THR A 9 -0.12 -11.88 -2.35
N ILE A 10 -0.14 -10.98 -3.32
CA ILE A 10 -0.54 -11.26 -4.70
C ILE A 10 0.74 -11.13 -5.56
N PRO A 11 1.41 -12.24 -5.91
CA PRO A 11 2.58 -12.21 -6.79
C PRO A 11 2.12 -12.25 -8.26
N PHE A 12 2.27 -11.16 -8.99
CA PHE A 12 1.98 -11.10 -10.43
C PHE A 12 2.29 -9.70 -11.00
N PRO A 13 3.05 -9.54 -12.12
CA PRO A 13 4.00 -10.45 -12.80
C PRO A 13 5.26 -10.79 -11.93
N PRO A 14 6.28 -11.55 -12.41
CA PRO A 14 7.38 -12.05 -11.57
C PRO A 14 8.17 -10.99 -10.80
N ASP A 15 8.18 -9.74 -11.28
CA ASP A 15 8.86 -8.63 -10.63
C ASP A 15 7.93 -7.78 -9.76
N VAL A 16 6.66 -8.16 -9.57
CA VAL A 16 5.66 -7.41 -8.82
C VAL A 16 5.10 -8.25 -7.67
N ILE A 17 5.03 -7.62 -6.49
CA ILE A 17 4.36 -8.19 -5.32
C ILE A 17 3.45 -7.12 -4.73
N ILE A 18 2.16 -7.43 -4.58
CA ILE A 18 1.24 -6.64 -3.77
C ILE A 18 1.09 -7.31 -2.42
N ARG A 19 1.43 -6.61 -1.34
CA ARG A 19 1.29 -7.08 0.05
C ARG A 19 0.10 -6.40 0.68
N ILE A 20 -0.76 -7.17 1.33
CA ILE A 20 -1.95 -6.67 2.01
C ILE A 20 -1.96 -7.24 3.42
N ALA A 21 -2.00 -6.36 4.41
CA ALA A 21 -2.19 -6.71 5.80
C ALA A 21 -3.20 -5.75 6.45
N HIS A 22 -4.12 -6.26 7.25
CA HIS A 22 -5.03 -5.44 8.05
C HIS A 22 -5.50 -6.15 9.31
N VAL A 23 -5.88 -5.36 10.30
CA VAL A 23 -6.49 -5.81 11.55
C VAL A 23 -7.85 -5.16 11.70
N ILE A 24 -8.87 -5.98 11.94
CA ILE A 24 -10.23 -5.53 12.18
C ILE A 24 -10.65 -5.91 13.60
N GLU A 25 -11.10 -4.92 14.35
CA GLU A 25 -11.68 -5.07 15.68
C GLU A 25 -13.10 -4.51 15.70
N ARG A 26 -14.08 -5.31 16.10
CA ARG A 26 -15.50 -4.90 16.17
C ARG A 26 -16.02 -4.24 14.87
N GLY A 27 -15.55 -4.72 13.72
CA GLY A 27 -15.94 -4.20 12.40
C GLY A 27 -15.23 -2.91 11.98
N GLN A 28 -14.26 -2.43 12.76
CA GLN A 28 -13.45 -1.26 12.44
C GLN A 28 -12.02 -1.69 12.10
N VAL A 29 -11.45 -1.12 11.05
CA VAL A 29 -10.03 -1.28 10.73
C VAL A 29 -9.25 -0.47 11.76
N VAL A 30 -8.37 -1.13 12.51
CA VAL A 30 -7.50 -0.46 13.50
C VAL A 30 -6.07 -0.29 12.99
N GLU A 31 -5.64 -1.16 12.08
CA GLU A 31 -4.33 -1.09 11.43
C GLU A 31 -4.43 -1.67 10.02
N PHE A 32 -3.67 -1.12 9.09
CA PHE A 32 -3.46 -1.72 7.78
C PHE A 32 -2.14 -1.31 7.13
N ALA A 33 -1.70 -2.13 6.17
CA ALA A 33 -0.66 -1.85 5.21
C ALA A 33 -1.01 -2.48 3.85
N VAL A 34 -1.00 -1.68 2.78
CA VAL A 34 -1.12 -2.12 1.39
C VAL A 34 0.08 -1.60 0.63
N GLN A 35 0.90 -2.50 0.09
CA GLN A 35 2.18 -2.15 -0.51
C GLN A 35 2.36 -2.79 -1.88
N LEU A 36 2.86 -2.01 -2.84
CA LEU A 36 3.36 -2.46 -4.13
C LEU A 36 4.90 -2.51 -4.08
N ASP A 37 5.46 -3.68 -4.34
CA ASP A 37 6.89 -3.88 -4.58
C ASP A 37 7.14 -4.16 -6.08
N VAL A 38 8.22 -3.57 -6.62
CA VAL A 38 8.74 -3.87 -7.97
C VAL A 38 10.22 -4.20 -7.86
N LYS A 39 10.65 -5.36 -8.38
CA LYS A 39 12.01 -5.90 -8.24
C LYS A 39 12.51 -5.88 -6.78
N ASN A 40 11.65 -6.29 -5.85
CA ASN A 40 11.90 -6.28 -4.40
C ASN A 40 12.17 -4.89 -3.79
N LYS A 41 11.79 -3.81 -4.46
CA LYS A 41 11.85 -2.44 -3.93
C LYS A 41 10.45 -1.89 -3.72
N PRO A 42 10.20 -1.17 -2.61
CA PRO A 42 8.91 -0.53 -2.41
C PRO A 42 8.71 0.55 -3.47
N VAL A 43 7.50 0.60 -4.03
CA VAL A 43 7.10 1.61 -5.02
C VAL A 43 6.06 2.53 -4.41
N LYS A 44 4.97 1.96 -3.89
CA LYS A 44 3.88 2.72 -3.29
C LYS A 44 3.32 1.95 -2.11
N ARG A 45 3.13 2.62 -0.98
CA ARG A 45 2.63 2.01 0.26
C ARG A 45 1.58 2.91 0.88
N TYR A 46 0.48 2.31 1.31
CA TYR A 46 -0.51 2.92 2.18
C TYR A 46 -0.43 2.24 3.54
N ASP A 47 -0.30 2.97 4.64
CA ASP A 47 -0.34 2.38 5.96
C ASP A 47 -0.78 3.35 7.07
N THR A 48 -0.79 2.84 8.30
CA THR A 48 -1.27 3.50 9.53
C THR A 48 -0.20 3.62 10.61
N ALA A 49 1.07 3.35 10.31
CA ALA A 49 2.17 3.20 11.28
C ALA A 49 2.44 4.45 12.15
N HIS A 50 1.87 5.61 11.78
CA HIS A 50 2.03 6.87 12.51
C HIS A 50 0.73 7.36 13.19
N GLY A 51 -0.25 6.47 13.39
CA GLY A 51 -1.54 6.84 13.99
C GLY A 51 -2.45 7.66 13.05
N PHE A 52 -2.11 7.70 11.77
CA PHE A 52 -2.96 8.22 10.69
C PHE A 52 -2.66 7.48 9.38
N ALA A 53 -3.67 7.40 8.52
CA ALA A 53 -3.51 6.85 7.19
C ALA A 53 -2.63 7.77 6.33
N HIS A 54 -1.66 7.22 5.63
CA HIS A 54 -0.79 7.98 4.73
C HIS A 54 -0.30 7.12 3.57
N ILE A 55 0.25 7.80 2.57
CA ILE A 55 0.86 7.21 1.38
C ILE A 55 2.35 7.53 1.39
N ASP A 56 3.18 6.52 1.20
CA ASP A 56 4.57 6.67 0.79
C ASP A 56 4.71 6.30 -0.69
N ARG A 57 5.32 7.19 -1.46
CA ARG A 57 5.73 6.94 -2.85
C ARG A 57 7.25 6.93 -2.91
N TYR A 58 7.82 5.97 -3.62
CA TYR A 58 9.25 5.81 -3.79
C TYR A 58 9.62 5.87 -5.27
N ASN A 59 10.80 6.38 -5.58
CA ASN A 59 11.38 6.28 -6.91
C ASN A 59 12.59 5.33 -6.92
N LEU A 60 13.11 5.02 -8.11
CA LEU A 60 14.22 4.06 -8.26
C LEU A 60 15.52 4.49 -7.54
N LYS A 61 15.67 5.80 -7.25
CA LYS A 61 16.78 6.39 -6.48
C LYS A 61 16.61 6.26 -4.96
N GLY A 62 15.51 5.66 -4.50
CA GLY A 62 15.20 5.52 -3.07
C GLY A 62 14.67 6.80 -2.41
N LYS A 63 14.35 7.85 -3.18
CA LYS A 63 13.71 9.04 -2.61
C LYS A 63 12.26 8.70 -2.25
N GLN A 64 11.78 9.26 -1.15
CA GLN A 64 10.43 9.06 -0.63
C GLN A 64 9.63 10.37 -0.64
N LYS A 65 8.35 10.29 -0.99
CA LYS A 65 7.33 11.33 -0.76
C LYS A 65 6.25 10.76 0.14
N LYS A 66 5.99 11.43 1.26
CA LYS A 66 4.93 11.05 2.22
C LYS A 66 3.77 12.04 2.13
N GLU A 67 2.56 11.52 2.10
CA GLU A 67 1.32 12.30 2.01
C GLU A 67 0.30 11.75 3.00
N ARG A 68 -0.23 12.61 3.89
CA ARG A 68 -1.28 12.22 4.83
C ARG A 68 -2.62 12.07 4.10
N LEU A 69 -3.37 11.03 4.44
CA LEU A 69 -4.76 10.88 4.03
C LEU A 69 -5.68 11.40 5.13
N HIS A 70 -6.56 12.33 4.76
CA HIS A 70 -7.62 12.84 5.63
C HIS A 70 -8.86 11.93 5.57
N LEU A 71 -8.66 10.64 5.80
CA LEU A 71 -9.68 9.59 5.73
C LEU A 71 -9.60 8.71 6.98
N ASP A 72 -10.74 8.15 7.40
CA ASP A 72 -10.76 7.07 8.38
C ASP A 72 -10.11 5.78 7.82
N TYR A 73 -9.75 4.84 8.68
CA TYR A 73 -9.01 3.65 8.27
C TYR A 73 -9.81 2.69 7.40
N ASN A 74 -11.13 2.61 7.55
CA ASN A 74 -11.97 1.76 6.71
C ASN A 74 -11.99 2.29 5.28
N THR A 75 -12.20 3.59 5.13
CA THR A 75 -12.18 4.28 3.83
C THR A 75 -10.78 4.24 3.22
N ALA A 76 -9.74 4.47 4.02
CA ALA A 76 -8.35 4.46 3.55
C ALA A 76 -7.89 3.07 3.09
N LEU A 77 -8.23 1.99 3.81
CA LEU A 77 -7.95 0.62 3.38
C LEU A 77 -8.63 0.31 2.04
N THR A 78 -9.91 0.66 1.91
CA THR A 78 -10.68 0.45 0.67
C THR A 78 -10.05 1.21 -0.51
N LEU A 79 -9.66 2.47 -0.29
CA LEU A 79 -8.95 3.27 -1.28
C LEU A 79 -7.62 2.64 -1.66
N ALA A 80 -6.82 2.20 -0.69
CA ALA A 80 -5.50 1.64 -0.89
C ALA A 80 -5.54 0.35 -1.71
N GLU A 81 -6.44 -0.58 -1.37
CA GLU A 81 -6.61 -1.81 -2.13
C GLU A 81 -7.05 -1.54 -3.57
N ARG A 82 -8.05 -0.66 -3.76
CA ARG A 82 -8.55 -0.31 -5.09
C ARG A 82 -7.46 0.33 -5.95
N ASP A 83 -6.76 1.31 -5.39
CA ASP A 83 -5.71 2.05 -6.09
C ASP A 83 -4.58 1.13 -6.55
N ILE A 84 -4.00 0.34 -5.64
CA ILE A 84 -2.88 -0.53 -5.99
C ILE A 84 -3.33 -1.63 -6.96
N LYS A 85 -4.49 -2.28 -6.73
CA LYS A 85 -4.98 -3.35 -7.62
C LYS A 85 -5.25 -2.85 -9.05
N GLN A 86 -5.71 -1.61 -9.22
CA GLN A 86 -6.07 -1.05 -10.53
C GLN A 86 -4.90 -0.36 -11.24
N ASN A 87 -4.01 0.30 -10.50
CA ASN A 87 -3.01 1.21 -11.07
C ASN A 87 -1.57 0.67 -11.05
N TRP A 88 -1.31 -0.52 -10.48
CA TRP A 88 0.05 -1.07 -10.40
C TRP A 88 0.81 -1.13 -11.74
N PRO A 89 0.20 -1.36 -12.93
CA PRO A 89 0.97 -1.42 -14.18
C PRO A 89 1.64 -0.07 -14.49
N VAL A 90 0.90 1.02 -14.29
CA VAL A 90 1.38 2.40 -14.51
C VAL A 90 2.46 2.76 -13.48
N TYR A 91 2.24 2.41 -12.21
CA TYR A 91 3.22 2.65 -11.14
C TYR A 91 4.52 1.91 -11.38
N ARG A 92 4.44 0.64 -11.81
CA ARG A 92 5.59 -0.16 -12.20
C ARG A 92 6.34 0.48 -13.37
N GLU A 93 5.65 0.87 -14.43
CA GLU A 93 6.27 1.49 -15.61
C GLU A 93 7.03 2.77 -15.24
N ARG A 94 6.38 3.69 -14.52
CA ARG A 94 7.00 4.94 -14.04
C ARG A 94 8.19 4.68 -13.13
N PHE A 95 8.04 3.77 -12.17
CA PHE A 95 9.11 3.41 -11.26
C PHE A 95 10.35 2.87 -12.00
N LEU A 96 10.14 2.00 -13.01
CA LEU A 96 11.23 1.47 -13.84
C LEU A 96 11.88 2.53 -14.73
N ARG A 97 11.18 3.62 -15.06
CA ARG A 97 11.75 4.83 -15.70
C ARG A 97 12.46 5.77 -14.70
N GLY A 98 12.43 5.47 -13.40
CA GLY A 98 12.99 6.32 -12.35
C GLY A 98 12.10 7.48 -11.92
N GLU A 99 10.84 7.49 -12.38
CA GLU A 99 9.82 8.47 -12.01
C GLU A 99 9.12 8.08 -10.71
N TRP A 100 8.18 8.92 -10.27
CA TRP A 100 7.30 8.62 -9.16
C TRP A 100 6.10 7.81 -9.66
N PRO A 101 5.60 6.83 -8.89
CA PRO A 101 4.36 6.12 -9.21
C PRO A 101 3.16 7.06 -9.19
#